data_AF-A0A357ZDY2-F1
#
_entry.id   AF-A0A357ZDY2-F1
#
_cell.length_a   1.000
_cell.length_b   1.000
_cell.length_c   1.000
_cell.angle_alpha   90.00
_cell.angle_beta   90.00
_cell.angle_gamma   90.00
#
_symmetry.space_group_name_H-M   'P 1'
#
loop_
_entity.id
_entity.type
_entity.pdbx_description
1 polymer ?
#
loop_
_entity_poly.entity_id
_entity_poly.type
_entity_poly.pdbx_seq_one_letter_code
_entity_poly.pdbx_strand_id
1 'polypeptide(L)'
;MWDRLKVRNPIYPLVAVTTALLVLLLGLVLSSKPEVFTAYLVALCLLYSAFGYGGVVAKCLLIFIPLGIITGGVSILIKSDWNTAMATLGRVVLLGLSVVALITTPPVNLTRCMTRLHLPRFLTLGMLVTIRFVPILAGEIRRIREAMRTRGVNMAWYNVGGFYRAFLIPFVIQLINISDLLAVSVETRAFSLTATETTVYKCVPFTLRDALFTIGMLLFSGAGILGMVLL
;
A
#
# COMPACT_ATOMS: atom_id res chain seq x y z
N MET A 1 -8.67 11.50 7.35
CA MET A 1 -7.26 11.54 6.89
C MET A 1 -7.07 10.88 5.53
N TRP A 2 -7.73 9.75 5.26
CA TRP A 2 -7.68 9.02 3.97
C TRP A 2 -8.32 9.75 2.77
N ASP A 3 -9.24 10.69 2.98
CA ASP A 3 -9.89 11.41 1.87
C ASP A 3 -8.99 12.45 1.18
N ARG A 4 -7.87 12.87 1.80
CA ARG A 4 -6.92 13.82 1.19
C ARG A 4 -5.91 13.16 0.22
N LEU A 5 -5.99 11.84 0.03
CA LEU A 5 -5.11 11.06 -0.84
C LEU A 5 -5.90 10.36 -1.97
N LYS A 6 -7.23 10.53 -2.03
CA LYS A 6 -8.05 10.00 -3.12
C LYS A 6 -7.77 10.78 -4.40
N VAL A 7 -7.12 10.12 -5.35
CA VAL A 7 -6.95 10.63 -6.71
C VAL A 7 -8.26 10.43 -7.47
N ARG A 8 -8.69 11.45 -8.20
CA ARG A 8 -9.97 11.50 -8.92
C ARG A 8 -10.13 10.34 -9.93
N ASN A 9 -9.01 9.90 -10.51
CA ASN A 9 -8.92 8.77 -11.45
C ASN A 9 -7.76 7.84 -11.03
N PRO A 10 -8.00 6.78 -10.24
CA PRO A 10 -6.96 5.83 -9.88
C PRO A 10 -6.57 4.95 -11.07
N ILE A 11 -5.27 4.65 -11.20
CA ILE A 11 -4.74 3.70 -12.19
C ILE A 11 -5.33 2.29 -11.96
N TYR A 12 -5.35 1.47 -13.00
CA TYR A 12 -5.66 0.05 -12.90
C TYR A 12 -4.82 -0.62 -11.78
N PRO A 13 -5.43 -1.28 -10.80
CA PRO A 13 -4.73 -1.66 -9.56
C PRO A 13 -3.67 -2.74 -9.78
N LEU A 14 -3.83 -3.61 -10.78
CA LEU A 14 -2.78 -4.57 -11.15
C LEU A 14 -1.55 -3.82 -11.69
N VAL A 15 -1.78 -2.80 -12.52
CA VAL A 15 -0.70 -1.95 -13.05
C VAL A 15 0.03 -1.28 -11.89
N ALA A 16 -0.70 -0.68 -10.94
CA ALA A 16 -0.09 -0.04 -9.77
C ALA A 16 0.83 -0.97 -8.97
N VAL A 17 0.40 -2.21 -8.71
CA VAL A 17 1.24 -3.22 -8.02
C VAL A 17 2.46 -3.58 -8.86
N THR A 18 2.29 -3.84 -10.16
CA THR A 18 3.42 -4.15 -11.05
C THR A 18 4.40 -3.01 -11.15
N THR A 19 3.94 -1.76 -11.24
CA THR A 19 4.80 -0.58 -11.29
C THR A 19 5.52 -0.35 -9.97
N ALA A 20 4.87 -0.57 -8.83
CA ALA A 20 5.52 -0.46 -7.52
C ALA A 20 6.66 -1.49 -7.37
N LEU A 21 6.41 -2.74 -7.77
CA LEU A 21 7.41 -3.80 -7.77
C LEU A 21 8.56 -3.51 -8.75
N LEU A 22 8.25 -3.05 -9.97
CA LEU A 22 9.25 -2.68 -10.96
C LEU A 22 10.14 -1.53 -10.48
N VAL A 23 9.55 -0.43 -9.98
CA VAL A 23 10.31 0.70 -9.41
C VAL A 23 11.24 0.22 -8.31
N LEU A 24 10.74 -0.61 -7.40
CA LEU A 24 11.50 -1.07 -6.24
C LEU A 24 12.66 -1.98 -6.66
N LEU A 25 12.41 -3.00 -7.49
CA LEU A 25 13.44 -3.94 -7.92
C LEU A 25 14.50 -3.26 -8.78
N LEU A 26 14.08 -2.46 -9.77
CA LEU A 26 14.99 -1.79 -10.68
C LEU A 26 15.78 -0.69 -9.99
N GLY A 27 15.14 0.11 -9.14
CA GLY A 27 15.86 1.12 -8.37
C GLY A 27 16.89 0.51 -7.42
N LEU A 28 16.65 -0.70 -6.90
CA LEU A 28 17.65 -1.41 -6.10
C LEU A 28 18.82 -1.92 -6.96
N VAL A 29 18.56 -2.45 -8.15
CA VAL A 29 19.59 -2.93 -9.10
C VAL A 29 20.44 -1.75 -9.61
N LEU A 30 19.80 -0.64 -10.01
CA LEU A 30 20.46 0.58 -10.47
C LEU A 30 21.28 1.26 -9.37
N SER A 31 21.03 0.95 -8.09
CA SER A 31 21.76 1.55 -6.98
C SER A 31 23.27 1.31 -7.01
N SER A 32 23.75 0.37 -7.84
CA SER A 32 25.18 0.13 -8.06
C SER A 32 25.89 1.31 -8.73
N LYS A 33 25.19 2.12 -9.54
CA LYS A 33 25.75 3.29 -10.24
C LYS A 33 24.99 4.57 -9.87
N PRO A 34 25.60 5.50 -9.11
CA PRO A 34 24.89 6.64 -8.51
C PRO A 34 24.40 7.66 -9.53
N GLU A 35 25.11 7.86 -10.64
CA GLU A 35 24.72 8.79 -11.70
C GLU A 35 23.43 8.33 -12.40
N VAL A 36 23.37 7.07 -12.82
CA VAL A 36 22.19 6.48 -13.46
C VAL A 36 21.02 6.42 -12.48
N PHE A 37 21.29 6.13 -11.22
CA PHE A 37 20.28 6.04 -10.17
C PHE A 37 19.59 7.38 -9.89
N THR A 38 20.34 8.48 -9.81
CA THR A 38 19.75 9.81 -9.60
C THR A 38 18.92 10.26 -10.79
N ALA A 39 19.39 10.02 -12.02
CA ALA A 39 18.65 10.30 -13.24
C ALA A 39 17.32 9.51 -13.30
N TYR A 40 17.35 8.23 -12.91
CA TYR A 40 16.15 7.38 -12.82
C TYR A 40 15.12 7.92 -11.81
N LEU A 41 15.56 8.35 -10.62
CA LEU A 41 14.66 8.93 -9.60
C LEU A 41 13.99 10.22 -10.08
N VAL A 42 14.74 11.11 -10.72
CA VAL A 42 14.20 12.36 -11.29
C VAL A 42 13.19 12.04 -12.39
N ALA A 43 13.52 11.10 -13.28
CA ALA A 43 12.63 10.66 -14.35
C ALA A 43 11.31 10.08 -13.82
N LEU A 44 11.35 9.25 -12.76
CA LEU A 44 10.14 8.75 -12.11
C LEU A 44 9.29 9.86 -11.49
N CYS A 45 9.91 10.82 -10.81
CA CYS A 45 9.20 11.98 -10.26
C CYS A 45 8.48 12.78 -11.35
N LEU A 46 9.14 13.01 -12.49
CA LEU A 46 8.55 13.68 -13.65
C LEU A 46 7.39 12.88 -14.26
N LEU A 47 7.55 11.56 -14.44
CA LEU A 47 6.49 10.68 -14.91
C LEU A 47 5.26 10.76 -13.99
N TYR A 48 5.44 10.56 -12.68
CA TYR A 48 4.31 10.63 -11.75
C TYR A 48 3.64 12.01 -11.71
N SER A 49 4.42 13.09 -11.86
CA SER A 49 3.88 14.45 -11.96
C SER A 49 3.05 14.65 -13.24
N ALA A 50 3.55 14.19 -14.39
CA ALA A 50 2.88 14.29 -15.69
C ALA A 50 1.53 13.56 -15.71
N PHE A 51 1.43 12.43 -15.00
CA PHE A 51 0.18 11.69 -14.83
C PHE A 51 -0.71 12.23 -13.69
N GLY A 52 -0.46 13.42 -13.16
CA GLY A 52 -1.34 14.08 -12.18
C GLY A 52 -1.23 13.54 -10.75
N TYR A 53 -0.20 12.74 -10.45
CA TYR A 53 0.12 12.26 -9.10
C TYR A 53 1.08 13.18 -8.33
N GLY A 54 1.44 14.35 -8.90
CA GLY A 54 2.42 15.28 -8.31
C GLY A 54 2.11 15.68 -6.87
N GLY A 55 0.83 15.86 -6.51
CA GLY A 55 0.43 16.18 -5.14
C GLY A 55 0.66 15.05 -4.12
N VAL A 56 0.63 13.79 -4.56
CA VAL A 56 0.93 12.62 -3.71
C VAL A 56 2.44 12.42 -3.65
N VAL A 57 3.13 12.53 -4.78
CA VAL A 57 4.59 12.48 -4.85
C VAL A 57 5.22 13.53 -3.93
N ALA A 58 4.78 14.79 -4.00
CA ALA A 58 5.32 15.87 -3.17
C ALA A 58 5.16 15.58 -1.67
N LYS A 59 4.00 15.05 -1.25
CA LYS A 59 3.77 14.66 0.16
C LYS A 59 4.66 13.50 0.59
N CYS A 60 4.81 12.48 -0.25
CA CYS A 60 5.72 11.37 0.03
C CYS A 60 7.16 11.88 0.11
N LEU A 61 7.59 12.67 -0.85
CA LEU A 61 8.94 13.19 -0.96
C LEU A 61 9.28 14.11 0.24
N LEU A 62 8.31 14.88 0.75
CA LEU A 62 8.46 15.67 1.99
C LEU A 62 8.73 14.79 3.24
N ILE A 63 8.16 13.58 3.29
CA ILE A 63 8.37 12.64 4.41
C ILE A 63 9.66 11.84 4.24
N PHE A 64 9.97 11.39 3.01
CA PHE A 64 11.10 10.49 2.75
C PHE A 64 12.44 11.22 2.56
N ILE A 65 12.47 12.49 2.14
CA ILE A 65 13.70 13.30 2.11
C ILE A 65 14.36 13.43 3.49
N PRO A 66 13.69 13.89 4.56
CA PRO A 66 14.35 14.05 5.86
C PRO A 66 14.86 12.72 6.41
N LEU A 67 14.12 11.63 6.20
CA LEU A 67 14.58 10.29 6.55
C LEU A 67 15.80 9.85 5.72
N GLY A 68 15.82 10.19 4.43
CA GLY A 68 16.96 10.00 3.54
C GLY A 68 18.20 10.79 3.94
N ILE A 69 18.03 12.02 4.43
CA ILE A 69 19.13 12.85 4.94
C ILE A 69 19.71 12.25 6.22
N ILE A 70 18.85 11.77 7.14
CA ILE A 70 19.30 11.12 8.38
C ILE A 70 20.13 9.87 8.04
N THR A 71 19.61 9.00 7.18
CA THR A 71 20.29 7.76 6.78
C THR A 71 21.57 8.01 5.97
N GLY A 72 21.53 8.96 5.04
CA GLY A 72 22.71 9.41 4.29
C GLY A 72 23.78 10.04 5.20
N GLY A 73 23.36 10.84 6.18
CA GLY A 73 24.25 11.44 7.18
C GLY A 73 25.00 10.39 7.99
N VAL A 74 24.28 9.36 8.48
CA VAL A 74 24.92 8.21 9.17
C VAL A 74 25.91 7.50 8.24
N SER A 75 25.62 7.36 6.95
CA SER A 75 26.53 6.74 5.98
C SER A 75 27.83 7.53 5.79
N ILE A 76 27.78 8.87 5.85
CA ILE A 76 28.98 9.74 5.76
C ILE A 76 29.87 9.51 6.98
N LEU A 77 29.30 9.39 8.18
CA LEU A 77 30.07 9.17 9.42
C LEU A 77 30.83 7.83 9.42
N ILE A 78 30.30 6.81 8.74
CA ILE A 78 30.87 5.45 8.76
C ILE A 78 31.94 5.28 7.68
N LYS A 79 31.67 5.74 6.46
CA LYS A 79 32.49 5.41 5.28
C LYS A 79 33.20 6.62 4.65
N SER A 80 32.88 7.84 5.07
CA SER A 80 33.42 9.11 4.54
C SER A 80 33.28 9.32 3.02
N ASP A 81 32.55 8.46 2.32
CA ASP A 81 32.33 8.51 0.87
C ASP A 81 30.99 9.18 0.53
N TRP A 82 31.05 10.39 -0.04
CA TRP A 82 29.88 11.17 -0.48
C TRP A 82 28.97 10.41 -1.46
N ASN A 83 29.57 9.59 -2.32
CA ASN A 83 28.83 8.85 -3.35
C ASN A 83 27.92 7.78 -2.74
N THR A 84 28.39 7.13 -1.66
CA THR A 84 27.61 6.11 -0.95
C THR A 84 26.50 6.72 -0.10
N ALA A 85 26.72 7.92 0.43
CA ALA A 85 25.71 8.69 1.15
C ALA A 85 24.56 9.12 0.22
N MET A 86 24.87 9.57 -1.00
CA MET A 86 23.86 9.93 -1.98
C MET A 86 23.04 8.71 -2.43
N ALA A 87 23.69 7.57 -2.63
CA ALA A 87 23.01 6.33 -2.99
C ALA A 87 22.07 5.82 -1.87
N THR A 88 22.49 5.88 -0.60
CA THR A 88 21.65 5.47 0.53
C THR A 88 20.46 6.39 0.74
N LEU A 89 20.65 7.71 0.61
CA LEU A 89 19.55 8.68 0.60
C LEU A 89 18.55 8.37 -0.53
N GLY A 90 19.04 8.17 -1.76
CA GLY A 90 18.19 7.88 -2.90
C GLY A 90 17.42 6.56 -2.75
N ARG A 91 17.95 5.55 -2.05
CA ARG A 91 17.20 4.30 -1.73
C ARG A 91 15.99 4.57 -0.84
N VAL A 92 16.13 5.44 0.16
CA VAL A 92 14.99 5.82 1.02
C VAL A 92 13.93 6.57 0.23
N VAL A 93 14.35 7.47 -0.66
CA VAL A 93 13.43 8.18 -1.58
C VAL A 93 12.75 7.20 -2.54
N LEU A 94 13.49 6.22 -3.08
CA LEU A 94 12.96 5.17 -3.95
C LEU A 94 11.84 4.37 -3.25
N LEU A 95 12.03 3.98 -1.99
CA LEU A 95 11.01 3.31 -1.21
C LEU A 95 9.73 4.15 -1.15
N GLY A 96 9.87 5.44 -0.85
CA GLY A 96 8.74 6.38 -0.86
C GLY A 96 8.03 6.44 -2.21
N LEU A 97 8.78 6.48 -3.30
CA LEU A 97 8.25 6.57 -4.65
C LEU A 97 7.54 5.29 -5.12
N SER A 98 8.04 4.11 -4.71
CA SER A 98 7.39 2.82 -4.99
C SER A 98 5.99 2.72 -4.36
N VAL A 99 5.83 3.30 -3.16
CA VAL A 99 4.58 3.26 -2.40
C VAL A 99 3.51 4.22 -2.98
N VAL A 100 3.90 5.25 -3.74
CA VAL A 100 2.97 6.22 -4.36
C VAL A 100 1.93 5.52 -5.23
N ALA A 101 2.36 4.59 -6.09
CA ALA A 101 1.45 3.84 -6.95
C ALA A 101 0.44 3.01 -6.13
N LEU A 102 0.87 2.45 -5.00
CA LEU A 102 0.01 1.62 -4.15
C LEU A 102 -1.02 2.45 -3.37
N ILE A 103 -0.60 3.55 -2.72
CA ILE A 103 -1.50 4.41 -1.91
C ILE A 103 -2.60 5.05 -2.76
N THR A 104 -2.32 5.33 -4.03
CA THR A 104 -3.28 5.98 -4.93
C THR A 104 -4.38 5.04 -5.42
N THR A 105 -4.20 3.72 -5.26
CA THR A 105 -5.19 2.73 -5.66
C THR A 105 -5.97 2.19 -4.45
N PRO A 106 -7.32 2.21 -4.49
CA PRO A 106 -8.09 1.70 -3.38
C PRO A 106 -8.01 0.15 -3.34
N PRO A 107 -7.86 -0.46 -2.15
CA PRO A 107 -7.67 -1.91 -2.02
C PRO A 107 -8.88 -2.71 -2.52
N VAL A 108 -10.08 -2.12 -2.50
CA VAL A 108 -11.30 -2.71 -3.08
C VAL A 108 -11.20 -2.89 -4.59
N ASN A 109 -10.48 -2.02 -5.31
CA ASN A 109 -10.30 -2.19 -6.75
C ASN A 109 -9.31 -3.33 -7.03
N LEU A 110 -8.26 -3.46 -6.23
CA LEU A 110 -7.29 -4.55 -6.36
C LEU A 110 -7.95 -5.93 -6.21
N THR A 111 -8.77 -6.10 -5.16
CA THR A 111 -9.52 -7.34 -4.95
C THR A 111 -10.46 -7.67 -6.09
N ARG A 112 -11.14 -6.67 -6.68
CA ARG A 112 -11.99 -6.87 -7.87
C ARG A 112 -11.19 -7.34 -9.09
N CYS A 113 -10.00 -6.80 -9.30
CA CYS A 113 -9.13 -7.26 -10.39
C CYS A 113 -8.62 -8.69 -10.13
N MET A 114 -8.31 -9.04 -8.87
CA MET A 114 -7.94 -10.41 -8.49
C MET A 114 -9.07 -11.42 -8.75
N THR A 115 -10.33 -11.04 -8.53
CA THR A 115 -11.48 -11.87 -8.89
C THR A 115 -11.55 -12.15 -10.40
N ARG A 116 -11.15 -11.19 -11.25
CA ARG A 116 -11.11 -11.37 -12.72
C ARG A 116 -9.96 -12.27 -13.18
N LEU A 117 -8.91 -12.41 -12.38
CA LEU A 117 -7.77 -13.30 -12.66
C LEU A 117 -8.04 -14.77 -12.26
N HIS A 118 -9.29 -15.14 -11.96
CA HIS A 118 -9.70 -16.49 -11.57
C HIS A 118 -8.94 -17.05 -10.35
N LEU A 119 -8.56 -16.18 -9.41
CA LEU A 119 -8.01 -16.60 -8.12
C LEU A 119 -9.06 -17.36 -7.29
N PRO A 120 -8.64 -18.27 -6.39
CA PRO A 120 -9.55 -19.08 -5.60
C PRO A 120 -10.53 -18.21 -4.82
N ARG A 121 -11.81 -18.61 -4.84
CA ARG A 121 -12.93 -17.82 -4.31
C ARG A 121 -12.76 -17.47 -2.84
N PHE A 122 -12.30 -18.42 -2.04
CA PHE A 122 -12.02 -18.22 -0.63
C PHE A 122 -11.10 -17.02 -0.38
N LEU A 123 -10.05 -16.84 -1.21
CA LEU A 123 -9.08 -15.77 -1.06
C LEU A 123 -9.66 -14.41 -1.44
N THR A 124 -10.37 -14.31 -2.57
CA THR A 124 -10.94 -13.04 -3.04
C THR A 124 -12.08 -12.54 -2.13
N LEU A 125 -12.94 -13.45 -1.66
CA LEU A 125 -13.97 -13.15 -0.68
C LEU A 125 -13.37 -12.76 0.66
N GLY A 126 -12.40 -13.54 1.15
CA GLY A 126 -11.67 -13.24 2.39
C GLY A 126 -11.12 -11.82 2.36
N MET A 127 -10.42 -11.44 1.30
CA MET A 127 -9.89 -10.07 1.16
C MET A 127 -10.99 -9.00 1.14
N LEU A 128 -12.09 -9.21 0.41
CA LEU A 128 -13.22 -8.26 0.36
C LEU A 128 -13.88 -8.09 1.73
N VAL A 129 -14.07 -9.19 2.44
CA VAL A 129 -14.56 -9.23 3.82
C VAL A 129 -13.58 -8.45 4.68
N THR A 130 -12.29 -8.82 4.75
CA THR A 130 -11.29 -8.13 5.57
C THR A 130 -11.28 -6.61 5.33
N ILE A 131 -11.27 -6.14 4.07
CA ILE A 131 -11.26 -4.70 3.76
C ILE A 131 -12.50 -4.00 4.32
N ARG A 132 -13.67 -4.64 4.27
CA ARG A 132 -14.92 -4.10 4.84
C ARG A 132 -14.99 -4.23 6.36
N PHE A 133 -14.36 -5.24 6.94
CA PHE A 133 -14.38 -5.52 8.37
C PHE A 133 -13.42 -4.63 9.17
N VAL A 134 -12.27 -4.26 8.62
CA VAL A 134 -11.31 -3.35 9.27
C VAL A 134 -11.97 -2.07 9.84
N PRO A 135 -12.77 -1.30 9.07
CA PRO A 135 -13.42 -0.11 9.62
C PRO A 135 -14.47 -0.42 10.70
N ILE A 136 -15.18 -1.56 10.59
CA ILE A 136 -16.16 -2.01 11.59
C ILE A 136 -15.44 -2.32 12.91
N LEU A 137 -14.36 -3.10 12.84
CA LEU A 137 -13.53 -3.44 13.99
C LEU A 137 -12.89 -2.22 14.63
N ALA A 138 -12.43 -1.25 13.83
CA ALA A 138 -11.90 0.00 14.35
C ALA A 138 -12.97 0.80 15.12
N GLY A 139 -14.23 0.78 14.68
CA GLY A 139 -15.35 1.37 15.42
C GLY A 139 -15.62 0.65 16.74
N GLU A 140 -15.55 -0.67 16.74
CA GLU A 140 -15.72 -1.48 17.94
C GLU A 140 -14.63 -1.23 18.99
N ILE A 141 -13.37 -1.20 18.56
CA ILE A 141 -12.23 -0.88 19.44
C ILE A 141 -12.43 0.49 20.10
N ARG A 142 -12.96 1.47 19.37
CA ARG A 142 -13.27 2.80 19.94
C ARG A 142 -14.36 2.73 21.00
N ARG A 143 -15.45 2.01 20.73
CA ARG A 143 -16.56 1.83 21.69
C ARG A 143 -16.10 1.14 22.98
N ILE A 144 -15.35 0.05 22.86
CA ILE A 144 -14.79 -0.66 24.02
C ILE A 144 -13.85 0.27 24.80
N ARG A 145 -13.00 1.03 24.10
CA ARG A 145 -12.09 1.99 24.74
C ARG A 145 -12.82 3.11 25.48
N GLU A 146 -13.90 3.63 24.91
CA GLU A 146 -14.74 4.64 25.55
C GLU A 146 -15.45 4.08 26.78
N ALA A 147 -15.99 2.86 26.70
CA ALA A 147 -16.62 2.17 27.83
C ALA A 147 -15.63 1.85 28.97
N MET A 148 -14.37 1.55 28.65
CA MET A 148 -13.33 1.39 29.68
C MET A 148 -12.99 2.72 30.35
N ARG A 149 -12.93 3.81 29.56
CA ARG A 149 -12.65 5.15 30.08
C ARG A 149 -13.73 5.63 31.05
N THR A 150 -15.01 5.32 30.79
CA THR A 150 -16.12 5.64 31.73
C THR A 150 -16.05 4.82 33.02
N ARG A 151 -15.52 3.59 32.96
CA ARG A 151 -15.29 2.72 34.13
C ARG A 151 -14.04 3.10 34.94
N GLY A 152 -13.36 4.20 34.60
CA GLY A 152 -12.15 4.65 35.31
C GLY A 152 -10.91 3.77 35.08
N VAL A 153 -10.98 2.80 34.15
CA VAL A 153 -9.84 1.95 33.80
C VAL A 153 -8.92 2.75 32.90
N ASN A 154 -7.86 3.31 33.47
CA ASN A 154 -6.85 4.02 32.69
C ASN A 154 -6.04 3.01 31.89
N MET A 155 -5.96 3.20 30.57
CA MET A 155 -5.29 2.29 29.65
C MET A 155 -3.77 2.52 29.69
N ALA A 156 -3.20 2.40 30.89
CA ALA A 156 -1.77 2.44 31.08
C ALA A 156 -1.19 1.15 30.48
N TRP A 157 -0.22 1.29 29.57
CA TRP A 157 0.50 0.18 28.93
C TRP A 157 1.11 -0.81 29.95
N TYR A 158 1.35 -0.33 31.18
CA TYR A 158 1.91 -1.09 32.29
C TYR A 158 0.94 -2.09 32.94
N ASN A 159 -0.39 -1.96 32.78
CA ASN A 159 -1.36 -2.81 33.49
C ASN A 159 -1.93 -3.93 32.60
N VAL A 160 -1.10 -4.95 32.35
CA VAL A 160 -1.37 -6.09 31.45
C VAL A 160 -2.64 -6.87 31.87
N GLY A 161 -2.85 -7.07 33.18
CA GLY A 161 -4.02 -7.78 33.70
C GLY A 161 -5.33 -7.03 33.48
N GLY A 162 -5.30 -5.70 33.63
CA GLY A 162 -6.45 -4.83 33.35
C GLY A 162 -6.79 -4.78 31.86
N PHE A 163 -5.78 -4.67 30.99
CA PHE A 163 -5.97 -4.69 29.53
C PHE A 163 -6.58 -6.00 29.04
N TYR A 164 -6.08 -7.15 29.52
CA TYR A 164 -6.60 -8.45 29.11
C TYR A 164 -8.09 -8.60 29.46
N ARG A 165 -8.46 -8.33 30.72
CA ARG A 165 -9.84 -8.54 31.18
C ARG A 165 -10.80 -7.48 30.68
N ALA A 166 -10.39 -6.22 30.61
CA ALA A 166 -11.26 -5.11 30.28
C ALA A 166 -11.39 -4.86 28.77
N PHE A 167 -10.37 -5.21 27.96
CA PHE A 167 -10.37 -4.97 26.51
C PHE A 167 -10.41 -6.26 25.69
N LEU A 168 -9.47 -7.19 25.91
CA LEU A 168 -9.33 -8.38 25.05
C LEU A 168 -10.54 -9.31 25.15
N ILE A 169 -11.04 -9.60 26.35
CA ILE A 169 -12.19 -10.49 26.52
C ILE A 169 -13.43 -9.94 25.77
N PRO A 170 -13.89 -8.70 26.00
CA PRO A 170 -15.01 -8.13 25.24
C PRO A 170 -14.77 -8.08 23.73
N PHE A 171 -13.55 -7.76 23.31
CA PHE A 171 -13.21 -7.67 21.89
C PHE A 171 -13.27 -9.04 21.19
N VAL A 172 -12.76 -10.10 21.83
CA VAL A 172 -12.81 -11.46 21.30
C VAL A 172 -14.25 -11.98 21.23
N ILE A 173 -15.06 -11.74 22.26
CA ILE A 173 -16.49 -12.11 22.23
C ILE A 173 -17.19 -11.42 21.06
N GLN A 174 -16.91 -10.13 20.84
CA GLN A 174 -17.49 -9.39 19.74
C GLN A 174 -17.01 -9.88 18.37
N LEU A 175 -15.75 -10.31 18.25
CA LEU A 175 -15.22 -10.94 17.04
C LEU A 175 -15.95 -12.24 16.70
N ILE A 176 -16.18 -13.10 17.71
CA ILE A 176 -16.92 -14.36 17.56
C ILE A 176 -18.35 -14.07 17.09
N ASN A 177 -19.06 -13.18 17.78
CA ASN A 177 -20.43 -12.79 17.41
C ASN A 177 -20.51 -12.25 15.97
N ILE A 178 -19.57 -11.40 15.57
CA ILE A 178 -19.51 -10.88 14.20
C ILE A 178 -19.28 -12.01 13.20
N SER A 179 -18.37 -12.94 13.49
CA SER A 179 -18.08 -14.09 12.64
C SER A 179 -19.30 -14.99 12.44
N ASP A 180 -20.00 -15.31 13.52
CA ASP A 180 -21.20 -16.18 13.48
C ASP A 180 -22.33 -15.51 12.70
N LEU A 181 -22.57 -14.21 12.93
CA LEU A 181 -23.54 -13.43 12.18
C LEU A 181 -23.22 -13.40 10.68
N LEU A 182 -21.93 -13.31 10.32
CA LEU A 182 -21.51 -13.37 8.92
C LEU A 182 -21.73 -14.74 8.31
N ALA A 183 -21.37 -15.80 9.03
CA ALA A 183 -21.55 -17.17 8.56
C ALA A 183 -23.04 -17.44 8.27
N VAL A 184 -23.92 -17.16 9.23
CA VAL A 184 -25.37 -17.29 9.06
C VAL A 184 -25.90 -16.38 7.93
N SER A 185 -25.40 -15.15 7.82
CA SER A 185 -25.82 -14.24 6.73
C SER A 185 -25.37 -14.72 5.34
N VAL A 186 -24.26 -15.42 5.25
CA VAL A 186 -23.73 -15.98 4.00
C VAL A 186 -24.48 -17.26 3.62
N GLU A 187 -24.78 -18.12 4.60
CA GLU A 187 -25.57 -19.34 4.42
C GLU A 187 -27.01 -19.05 3.99
N THR A 188 -27.68 -18.08 4.64
CA THR A 188 -29.06 -17.67 4.27
C THR A 188 -29.17 -17.07 2.87
N ARG A 189 -28.05 -16.62 2.29
CA ARG A 189 -27.97 -16.14 0.90
C ARG A 189 -27.60 -17.23 -0.10
N ALA A 190 -27.62 -18.50 0.33
CA ALA A 190 -27.24 -19.67 -0.47
C ALA A 190 -25.85 -19.52 -1.12
N PHE A 191 -24.91 -18.91 -0.40
CA PHE A 191 -23.57 -18.71 -0.91
C PHE A 191 -22.81 -20.04 -0.98
N SER A 192 -22.41 -20.45 -2.18
CA SER A 192 -21.63 -21.68 -2.39
C SER A 192 -20.17 -21.33 -2.71
N LEU A 193 -19.23 -22.04 -2.07
CA LEU A 193 -17.80 -21.97 -2.39
C LEU A 193 -17.43 -22.76 -3.65
N THR A 194 -18.29 -23.69 -4.06
CA THR A 194 -18.16 -24.53 -5.27
C THR A 194 -18.23 -23.67 -6.55
N ALA A 195 -17.62 -24.13 -7.64
CA ALA A 195 -17.41 -23.42 -8.90
C ALA A 195 -18.68 -23.11 -9.73
N THR A 196 -19.70 -22.48 -9.13
CA THR A 196 -20.88 -21.93 -9.81
C THR A 196 -20.56 -20.60 -10.47
N GLU A 197 -20.98 -20.33 -11.71
CA GLU A 197 -20.68 -19.07 -12.38
C GLU A 197 -21.16 -17.87 -11.57
N THR A 198 -20.27 -16.89 -11.33
CA THR A 198 -20.57 -15.68 -10.54
C THR A 198 -20.32 -14.44 -11.38
N THR A 199 -21.24 -13.48 -11.29
CA THR A 199 -21.15 -12.20 -11.98
C THR A 199 -20.49 -11.17 -11.07
N VAL A 200 -19.38 -10.58 -11.54
CA VAL A 200 -18.73 -9.47 -10.83
C VAL A 200 -19.52 -8.19 -11.11
N TYR A 201 -20.30 -7.72 -10.14
CA TYR A 201 -21.19 -6.56 -10.30
C TYR A 201 -20.49 -5.25 -10.70
N LYS A 202 -19.23 -5.05 -10.29
CA LYS A 202 -18.47 -3.83 -10.58
C LYS A 202 -17.10 -4.16 -11.14
N CYS A 203 -17.00 -4.18 -12.46
CA CYS A 203 -15.74 -4.31 -13.18
C CYS A 203 -14.99 -2.97 -13.19
N VAL A 204 -13.66 -3.04 -13.05
CA VAL A 204 -12.77 -1.90 -13.27
C VAL A 204 -12.30 -2.02 -14.73
N PRO A 205 -12.77 -1.15 -15.65
CA PRO A 205 -12.30 -1.19 -17.03
C PRO A 205 -10.86 -0.69 -17.12
N PHE A 206 -10.10 -1.29 -18.03
CA PHE A 206 -8.75 -0.82 -18.37
C PHE A 206 -8.87 0.42 -19.26
N THR A 207 -8.24 1.53 -18.88
CA THR A 207 -8.36 2.79 -19.61
C THR A 207 -7.11 3.07 -20.46
N LEU A 208 -7.26 3.86 -21.54
CA LEU A 208 -6.12 4.26 -22.40
C LEU A 208 -5.01 5.00 -21.63
N ARG A 209 -5.37 5.68 -20.53
CA ARG A 209 -4.42 6.33 -19.64
C ARG A 209 -3.54 5.31 -18.90
N ASP A 210 -4.10 4.16 -18.54
CA ASP A 210 -3.36 3.07 -17.89
C ASP A 210 -2.34 2.47 -18.86
N ALA A 211 -2.72 2.28 -20.13
CA ALA A 211 -1.80 1.85 -21.18
C ALA A 211 -0.64 2.83 -21.35
N LEU A 212 -0.92 4.13 -21.50
CA LEU A 212 0.11 5.15 -21.67
C LEU A 212 1.06 5.21 -20.45
N PHE A 213 0.53 5.06 -19.24
CA PHE A 213 1.32 5.01 -18.02
C PHE A 213 2.24 3.78 -17.99
N THR A 214 1.72 2.59 -18.34
CA THR A 214 2.55 1.37 -18.40
C THR A 214 3.67 1.47 -19.43
N ILE A 215 3.38 2.00 -20.62
CA ILE A 215 4.37 2.17 -21.68
C ILE A 215 5.46 3.17 -21.25
N GLY A 216 5.06 4.33 -20.70
CA GLY A 216 6.01 5.30 -20.16
C GLY A 216 6.91 4.68 -19.10
N MET A 217 6.33 3.95 -18.14
CA MET A 217 7.07 3.28 -17.08
C MET A 217 8.08 2.24 -17.61
N LEU A 218 7.69 1.44 -18.60
CA LEU A 218 8.57 0.47 -19.25
C LEU A 218 9.72 1.14 -20.00
N LEU A 219 9.45 2.26 -20.69
CA LEU A 219 10.49 3.03 -21.40
C LEU A 219 11.53 3.62 -20.43
N PHE A 220 11.08 4.25 -19.33
CA PHE A 220 11.99 4.78 -18.31
C PHE A 220 12.79 3.69 -17.59
N SER A 221 12.16 2.55 -17.31
CA SER A 221 12.82 1.34 -16.80
C SER A 221 13.90 0.84 -17.75
N GLY A 222 13.55 0.67 -19.04
CA GLY A 222 14.47 0.19 -20.06
C GLY A 222 15.66 1.13 -20.26
N ALA A 223 15.43 2.44 -20.29
CA ALA A 223 16.49 3.44 -20.37
C ALA A 223 17.43 3.37 -19.16
N GLY A 224 16.91 3.14 -17.96
CA GLY A 224 17.72 2.98 -16.74
C GLY A 224 18.63 1.74 -16.80
N ILE A 225 18.13 0.61 -17.29
CA ILE A 225 18.93 -0.61 -17.48
C ILE A 225 20.00 -0.38 -18.56
N LEU A 226 19.63 0.24 -19.69
CA LEU A 226 20.58 0.52 -20.77
C LEU A 226 21.71 1.45 -20.30
N GLY A 227 21.37 2.47 -19.52
CA GLY A 227 22.36 3.35 -18.89
C GLY A 227 23.28 2.62 -17.91
N MET A 228 22.77 1.61 -17.20
CA MET A 228 23.61 0.77 -16.33
C MET A 228 24.59 -0.11 -17.12
N VAL A 229 24.19 -0.60 -18.30
CA VAL A 229 25.01 -1.47 -19.16
C VAL A 229 26.06 -0.70 -19.96
N LEU A 230 25.77 0.55 -20.35
CA LEU A 230 26.64 1.37 -21.21
C LEU A 230 27.71 2.16 -20.43
N LEU A 231 27.40 2.60 -19.21
CA LEU A 231 28.37 3.19 -18.26
C LEU A 231 29.09 2.09 -17.49
#